data_AF-A0A8S1BI24-F1
#
_entry.id   AF-A0A8S1BI24-F1
#
_cell.length_a   1.000
_cell.length_b   1.000
_cell.length_c   1.000
_cell.angle_alpha   90.00
_cell.angle_beta   90.00
_cell.angle_gamma   90.00
#
_symmetry.space_group_name_H-M   'P 1'
#
loop_
_entity.id
_entity.type
_entity.pdbx_description
1 polymer ?
#
loop_
_entity_poly.entity_id
_entity_poly.type
_entity_poly.pdbx_seq_one_letter_code
_entity_poly.pdbx_strand_id
1 'polypeptide(L)'
;MEATANHGECCVHHVTSSERLEQPYHCDGCRSAQPATKKLQIWRLPPIMVSVVYTTSRRASGWSSPTTATGAAPRSPPPRSCRYGGYRPSW
;
A
#
# COMPACT_ATOMS: atom_id res chain seq x y z
N MET A 1 11.20 -5.67 18.04
CA MET A 1 10.36 -4.46 18.17
C MET A 1 9.49 -4.40 16.94
N GLU A 2 8.23 -4.79 17.07
CA GLU A 2 7.26 -4.83 15.98
C GLU A 2 6.63 -3.44 15.85
N ALA A 3 6.97 -2.71 14.77
CA ALA A 3 6.37 -1.42 14.49
C ALA A 3 4.96 -1.66 13.94
N THR A 4 3.95 -1.30 14.72
CA THR A 4 2.56 -1.26 14.25
C THR A 4 2.41 -0.04 13.35
N ALA A 5 2.56 -0.23 12.04
CA ALA A 5 2.29 0.83 11.07
C ALA A 5 0.79 1.19 11.12
N ASN A 6 0.47 2.47 11.27
CA ASN A 6 -0.90 2.94 11.21
C ASN A 6 -1.44 2.78 9.78
N HIS A 7 -2.76 2.59 9.64
CA HIS A 7 -3.39 2.35 8.33
C HIS A 7 -3.06 3.43 7.28
N GLY A 8 -2.89 4.69 7.70
CA GLY A 8 -2.49 5.80 6.82
C GLY A 8 -1.04 5.73 6.32
N GLU A 9 -0.12 5.24 7.14
CA GLU A 9 1.30 5.12 6.77
C GLU A 9 1.47 4.10 5.64
N CYS A 10 0.68 3.03 5.64
CA CYS A 10 0.66 2.06 4.55
C CYS A 10 0.26 2.67 3.21
N CYS A 11 -0.75 3.53 3.19
CA CYS A 11 -1.22 4.15 1.94
C CYS A 11 -0.15 5.08 1.35
N VAL A 12 0.50 5.88 2.18
CA VAL A 12 1.58 6.78 1.75
C VAL A 12 2.80 5.98 1.28
N HIS A 13 3.15 4.90 1.98
CA HIS A 13 4.21 4.01 1.56
C HIS A 13 3.90 3.35 0.21
N HIS A 14 2.68 2.87 0.02
CA HIS A 14 2.29 2.21 -1.22
C HIS A 14 2.36 3.14 -2.43
N VAL A 15 1.95 4.41 -2.30
CA VAL A 15 2.02 5.37 -3.42
C VAL A 15 3.45 5.82 -3.72
N THR A 16 4.37 5.75 -2.76
CA THR A 16 5.79 6.14 -2.93
C THR A 16 6.72 4.96 -3.23
N SER A 17 6.19 3.74 -3.24
CA SER A 17 6.94 2.53 -3.61
C SER A 17 7.32 2.55 -5.09
N SER A 18 8.46 1.94 -5.41
CA SER A 18 8.85 1.71 -6.80
C SER A 18 7.95 0.64 -7.43
N GLU A 19 7.50 0.90 -8.66
CA GLU A 19 6.69 -0.03 -9.44
C GLU A 19 7.33 -0.27 -10.81
N ARG A 20 7.32 -1.53 -11.25
CA ARG A 20 7.77 -1.91 -12.58
C ARG A 20 6.63 -1.71 -13.56
N LEU A 21 6.86 -0.94 -14.62
CA LEU A 21 5.87 -0.71 -15.66
C LEU A 21 5.72 -1.98 -16.52
N GLU A 22 4.47 -2.35 -16.80
CA GLU A 22 4.16 -3.48 -17.70
C GLU A 22 4.61 -3.18 -19.14
N GLN A 23 4.51 -1.92 -19.55
CA GLN A 23 4.92 -1.47 -20.88
C GLN A 23 6.39 -1.04 -20.88
N PRO A 24 7.19 -1.50 -21.86
CA PRO A 24 8.58 -1.09 -21.98
C PRO A 24 8.68 0.37 -22.45
N TYR A 25 9.67 1.09 -21.95
CA TYR A 25 9.94 2.49 -22.29
C TYR A 25 11.16 2.59 -23.20
N HIS A 26 11.16 3.53 -24.13
CA HIS A 26 12.33 3.75 -24.99
C HIS A 26 13.44 4.45 -24.22
N CYS A 27 14.56 3.76 -24.00
CA CYS A 27 15.73 4.32 -23.36
C CYS A 27 16.62 5.00 -24.41
N ASP A 28 16.88 6.29 -24.25
CA ASP A 28 17.76 7.05 -25.16
C ASP A 28 19.19 6.51 -25.18
N GLY A 29 19.73 6.14 -24.01
CA GLY A 29 21.07 5.57 -23.89
C GLY A 29 21.23 4.20 -24.54
N CYS A 30 20.19 3.35 -24.49
CA CYS A 30 20.21 2.01 -25.09
C CYS A 30 19.61 1.97 -26.50
N ARG A 31 19.01 3.08 -26.96
CA ARG A 31 18.24 3.22 -28.22
C ARG A 31 17.25 2.09 -28.46
N SER A 32 16.65 1.56 -27.39
CA SER A 32 15.80 0.37 -27.41
C SER A 32 14.73 0.41 -26.32
N ALA A 33 13.71 -0.43 -26.49
CA ALA A 33 12.65 -0.61 -25.52
C ALA A 33 13.18 -1.40 -24.31
N GLN A 34 13.11 -0.80 -23.12
CA GLN A 34 13.65 -1.34 -21.89
C GLN A 34 12.57 -1.38 -20.80
N PRO A 35 12.64 -2.33 -19.86
CA PRO A 35 11.77 -2.30 -18.69
C PRO A 35 12.05 -1.04 -17.88
N ALA A 36 10.99 -0.31 -17.54
CA ALA A 36 11.08 0.93 -16.79
C ALA A 36 10.51 0.75 -15.38
N THR A 37 11.14 1.43 -14.43
CA THR A 37 10.68 1.50 -13.04
C THR A 37 10.23 2.93 -12.78
N LYS A 38 9.00 3.09 -12.29
CA LYS A 38 8.45 4.38 -11.87
C LYS A 38 8.46 4.44 -10.35
N LYS A 39 8.94 5.56 -9.81
CA LYS A 39 8.88 5.83 -8.37
C LYS A 39 8.37 7.25 -8.17
N LEU A 40 7.31 7.38 -7.37
CA LEU A 40 6.82 8.69 -6.95
C LEU A 40 7.54 9.07 -5.66
N GLN A 41 8.06 10.30 -5.64
CA GLN A 41 8.73 10.86 -4.47
C GLN A 41 8.06 12.18 -4.11
N ILE A 42 7.92 12.45 -2.82
CA ILE A 42 7.49 13.76 -2.32
C ILE A 42 8.74 14.60 -2.18
N TRP A 43 9.01 15.45 -3.16
CA TRP A 43 10.23 16.27 -3.20
C TRP A 43 10.24 17.37 -2.15
N ARG A 44 9.07 17.93 -1.84
CA ARG A 44 8.84 18.90 -0.77
C ARG A 44 7.49 18.61 -0.14
N LEU A 45 7.45 18.56 1.19
CA LEU A 45 6.20 18.36 1.92
C LEU A 45 5.41 19.67 1.93
N PRO A 46 4.15 19.70 1.45
CA PRO A 46 3.33 20.89 1.57
C PRO A 46 2.96 21.14 3.04
N PRO A 47 2.71 22.41 3.46
CA PRO A 47 2.28 22.73 4.81
C PRO A 47 0.99 22.01 5.24
N ILE A 48 0.13 21.68 4.28
CA ILE A 48 -1.08 20.87 4.47
C ILE A 48 -1.12 19.85 3.32
N MET A 49 -1.23 18.58 3.66
CA MET A 49 -1.37 17.47 2.71
C MET A 49 -2.80 16.91 2.76
N VAL A 50 -3.48 16.87 1.61
CA VAL A 50 -4.80 16.25 1.47
C VAL A 50 -4.65 14.90 0.77
N SER A 51 -5.13 13.83 1.36
CA SER A 51 -5.11 12.48 0.79
C SER A 51 -6.51 12.02 0.41
N VAL A 52 -6.72 11.69 -0.87
CA VAL A 52 -7.96 11.05 -1.34
C VAL A 52 -7.78 9.53 -1.24
N VAL A 53 -8.68 8.87 -0.52
CA VAL A 53 -8.67 7.42 -0.36
C VAL A 53 -9.71 6.80 -1.28
N TYR A 54 -9.26 6.01 -2.24
CA TYR A 54 -10.13 5.21 -3.08
C TYR A 54 -10.37 3.87 -2.40
N THR A 55 -11.62 3.59 -2.02
CA THR A 55 -12.00 2.28 -1.50
C THR A 55 -12.68 1.49 -2.61
N THR A 56 -12.19 0.29 -2.91
CA THR A 56 -12.91 -0.64 -3.77
C THR A 56 -13.95 -1.35 -2.92
N SER A 57 -15.10 -0.70 -2.71
CA SER A 57 -16.23 -1.35 -2.05
C SER A 57 -16.76 -2.45 -2.96
N ARG A 58 -16.25 -3.67 -2.81
CA ARG A 58 -17.19 -4.80 -2.85
C ARG A 58 -17.97 -4.68 -1.56
N ARG A 59 -19.18 -4.11 -1.59
CA ARG A 59 -20.18 -4.48 -0.59
C ARG A 59 -20.19 -6.01 -0.61
N ALA A 60 -19.58 -6.64 0.38
CA ALA A 60 -20.03 -7.96 0.77
C ALA A 60 -21.46 -7.71 1.24
N SER A 61 -22.42 -7.91 0.34
CA SER A 61 -23.83 -8.01 0.69
C SER A 61 -23.98 -9.28 1.53
N GLY A 62 -23.63 -9.14 2.80
CA GLY A 62 -23.87 -10.08 3.87
C GLY A 62 -24.36 -9.25 5.03
N TRP A 63 -25.63 -8.82 4.95
CA TRP A 63 -26.37 -8.37 6.12
C TRP A 63 -26.51 -9.60 7.03
N SER A 64 -25.52 -9.83 7.89
CA SER A 64 -25.67 -10.77 8.98
C SER A 64 -26.47 -10.06 10.06
N SER A 65 -27.67 -10.58 10.34
CA SER A 65 -28.49 -10.17 11.48
C SER A 65 -27.66 -10.15 12.77
N PRO A 66 -27.99 -9.26 13.74
CA PRO A 66 -27.25 -9.16 14.98
C PRO A 66 -27.50 -10.41 15.83
N THR A 67 -26.55 -11.34 15.85
CA THR A 67 -26.48 -12.32 16.93
C THR A 67 -25.66 -11.69 18.05
N THR A 68 -26.33 -11.47 19.17
CA THR A 68 -25.78 -11.09 20.47
C THR A 68 -24.50 -11.87 20.76
N ALA A 69 -23.34 -11.20 20.68
CA ALA A 69 -22.07 -11.73 21.16
C ALA A 69 -21.35 -10.62 21.93
N THR A 70 -21.44 -10.74 23.24
CA THR A 70 -20.68 -10.00 24.25
C THR A 70 -19.19 -9.94 23.91
N GLY A 71 -18.66 -8.73 23.84
CA GLY A 71 -17.28 -8.41 24.23
C GLY A 71 -16.13 -8.98 23.39
N ALA A 72 -15.81 -8.30 22.28
CA ALA A 72 -14.45 -7.94 21.85
C ALA A 72 -14.53 -7.48 20.38
N ALA A 73 -14.28 -6.20 20.13
CA ALA A 73 -14.17 -5.69 18.76
C ALA A 73 -13.04 -6.45 18.03
N PRO A 74 -13.29 -7.10 16.88
CA PRO A 74 -12.22 -7.65 16.08
C PRO A 74 -11.45 -6.45 15.51
N ARG A 75 -10.26 -6.20 16.05
CA ARG A 75 -9.28 -5.31 15.42
C ARG A 75 -9.08 -5.85 14.01
N SER A 76 -9.60 -5.13 13.02
CA SER A 76 -9.46 -5.51 11.62
C SER A 76 -7.97 -5.72 11.35
N PRO A 77 -7.54 -6.91 10.88
CA PRO A 77 -6.14 -7.11 10.56
C PRO A 77 -5.75 -6.07 9.50
N PRO A 78 -4.57 -5.44 9.61
CA PRO A 78 -4.11 -4.53 8.57
C PRO A 78 -4.05 -5.27 7.23
N PRO A 79 -4.32 -4.59 6.10
CA PRO A 79 -4.27 -5.22 4.79
C PRO A 79 -2.92 -5.92 4.60
N ARG A 80 -2.90 -7.07 3.93
CA ARG A 80 -1.70 -7.91 3.77
C ARG A 80 -0.49 -7.16 3.18
N SER A 81 -0.73 -6.08 2.43
CA SER A 81 0.29 -5.16 1.92
C SER A 81 1.06 -4.38 3.00
N CYS A 82 0.54 -4.30 4.23
CA CYS A 82 1.21 -3.69 5.38
C CYS A 82 2.03 -4.67 6.23
N ARG A 83 1.90 -5.99 5.99
CA ARG A 83 2.78 -6.97 6.65
C ARG A 83 4.05 -7.12 5.84
N TYR A 84 4.95 -6.15 5.91
CA TYR A 84 6.32 -6.44 5.47
C TYR A 84 6.98 -7.33 6.52
N GLY A 85 7.15 -8.61 6.13
CA GLY A 85 7.95 -9.58 6.85
C GLY A 85 9.40 -9.12 6.97
N GLY A 86 10.02 -9.44 8.10
CA GLY A 86 11.42 -9.15 8.36
C GLY A 86 12.32 -9.76 7.28
N TYR A 87 13.18 -8.91 6.70
CA TYR A 87 14.40 -9.36 6.04
C TYR A 87 15.24 -10.13 7.07
N ARG A 88 15.32 -11.46 6.97
CA ARG A 88 16.41 -12.25 7.58
C ARG A 88 17.57 -12.25 6.58
N PRO A 89 18.74 -11.67 6.89
CA PRO A 89 19.93 -11.97 6.12
C PRO A 89 20.36 -13.40 6.48
N SER A 90 20.34 -14.28 5.48
CA SER A 90 21.08 -15.54 5.53
C SER A 90 22.56 -15.22 5.30
N TRP A 91 23.35 -15.36 6.37
CA TRP A 91 24.77 -15.70 6.24
C TRP A 91 24.88 -17.22 6.08
#